data_AF-A0A7N0ZTM7-F1
#
_entry.id   AF-A0A7N0ZTM7-F1
#
_cell.length_a   1.000
_cell.length_b   1.000
_cell.length_c   1.000
_cell.angle_alpha   90.00
_cell.angle_beta   90.00
_cell.angle_gamma   90.00
#
_symmetry.space_group_name_H-M   'P 1'
#
loop_
_entity.id
_entity.type
_entity.pdbx_description
1 polymer ?
#
loop_
_entity_poly.entity_id
_entity_poly.type
_entity_poly.pdbx_seq_one_letter_code
_entity_poly.pdbx_strand_id
1 'polypeptide(L)'
;MERYFGNAYRGDPGVPHADSERFGNIWIGSTAFSVITFFKPYIWQINSQFNWHDRAFLHEQYHWKKAMEKNQPYEFKWNQLPREIRDSYYHNWPYYFP
;
A
#
# COMPACT_ATOMS: atom_id res chain seq x y z
N MET A 1 4.40 -27.93 -34.11
CA MET A 1 4.27 -27.04 -32.93
C MET A 1 3.21 -27.51 -31.93
N GLU A 2 2.20 -28.30 -32.31
CA GLU A 2 1.14 -28.75 -31.37
C GLU A 2 1.62 -29.71 -30.26
N ARG A 3 2.60 -30.59 -30.52
CA ARG A 3 3.07 -31.57 -29.52
C ARG A 3 3.89 -30.97 -28.37
N TYR A 4 4.61 -29.87 -28.60
CA TYR A 4 5.44 -29.25 -27.55
C TYR A 4 4.63 -28.34 -26.64
N PHE A 5 3.60 -27.66 -27.15
CA PHE A 5 2.76 -26.76 -26.36
C PHE A 5 1.49 -27.43 -25.81
N GLY A 6 1.04 -28.55 -26.40
CA GLY A 6 -0.17 -29.26 -25.97
C GLY A 6 -0.09 -29.86 -24.56
N ASN A 7 1.12 -30.19 -24.07
CA ASN A 7 1.30 -30.75 -22.72
C ASN A 7 1.54 -29.68 -21.64
N ALA A 8 2.25 -28.60 -21.97
CA ALA A 8 2.50 -27.52 -21.00
C ALA A 8 1.23 -26.70 -20.67
N TYR A 9 0.30 -26.59 -21.62
CA TYR A 9 -0.96 -25.85 -21.46
C TYR A 9 -2.16 -26.72 -21.08
N ARG A 10 -1.96 -28.04 -20.90
CA ARG A 10 -3.06 -28.94 -20.48
C ARG A 10 -3.36 -28.89 -18.99
N GLY A 11 -2.66 -28.03 -18.25
CA GLY A 11 -2.86 -27.85 -16.82
C GLY A 11 -2.44 -29.13 -16.09
N ASP A 12 -1.16 -29.25 -15.76
CA ASP A 12 -0.74 -30.25 -14.78
C ASP A 12 -1.58 -30.04 -13.50
N PRO A 13 -2.38 -31.03 -13.05
CA PRO A 13 -3.23 -30.88 -11.87
C PRO A 13 -2.43 -30.62 -10.58
N GLY A 14 -1.10 -30.81 -10.59
CA GLY A 14 -0.19 -30.39 -9.53
C GLY A 14 0.19 -28.90 -9.54
N VAL A 15 -0.12 -28.17 -10.62
CA VAL A 15 0.16 -26.74 -10.75
C VAL A 15 -1.07 -25.96 -10.26
N PRO A 16 -0.96 -25.17 -9.17
CA PRO A 16 -2.09 -24.52 -8.51
C PRO A 16 -2.85 -23.45 -9.34
N HIS A 17 -2.53 -23.31 -10.63
CA HIS A 17 -3.16 -22.38 -11.57
C HIS A 17 -3.89 -23.09 -12.74
N ALA A 18 -3.90 -24.42 -12.77
CA ALA A 18 -4.49 -25.24 -13.83
C ALA A 18 -6.02 -25.46 -13.69
N ASP A 19 -6.60 -25.06 -12.57
CA ASP A 19 -8.02 -25.18 -12.31
C ASP A 19 -8.83 -24.18 -13.15
N SER A 20 -9.89 -24.64 -13.79
CA SER A 20 -10.74 -23.84 -14.69
C SER A 20 -11.38 -22.63 -13.97
N GLU A 21 -11.73 -22.76 -12.69
CA GLU A 21 -12.22 -21.64 -11.88
C GLU A 21 -11.12 -20.59 -11.62
N ARG A 22 -9.89 -21.06 -11.37
CA ARG A 22 -8.74 -20.17 -11.16
C ARG A 22 -8.31 -19.47 -12.45
N PHE A 23 -8.42 -20.14 -13.59
CA PHE A 23 -8.13 -19.57 -14.90
C PHE A 23 -9.05 -18.38 -15.21
N GLY A 24 -10.36 -18.52 -14.98
CA GLY A 24 -11.32 -17.43 -15.15
C GLY A 24 -11.01 -16.23 -14.25
N ASN A 25 -10.72 -16.47 -12.97
CA ASN A 25 -10.37 -15.42 -12.02
C ASN A 25 -9.08 -14.67 -12.40
N ILE A 26 -8.06 -15.39 -12.89
CA ILE A 26 -6.80 -14.80 -13.35
C ILE A 26 -7.04 -13.91 -14.58
N TRP A 27 -7.85 -14.36 -15.54
CA TRP A 27 -8.17 -13.58 -16.73
C TRP A 27 -8.98 -12.33 -16.42
N ILE A 28 -9.99 -12.44 -15.57
CA ILE A 28 -10.81 -11.30 -15.13
C ILE A 28 -9.95 -10.30 -14.39
N GLY A 29 -9.12 -10.75 -13.45
CA GLY A 29 -8.20 -9.89 -12.70
C GLY A 29 -7.19 -9.19 -13.60
N SER A 30 -6.57 -9.92 -14.53
CA SER A 30 -5.60 -9.37 -15.47
C SER A 30 -6.24 -8.37 -16.42
N THR A 31 -7.42 -8.68 -16.97
CA THR A 31 -8.15 -7.80 -17.89
C THR A 31 -8.59 -6.52 -17.18
N ALA A 32 -9.16 -6.63 -15.98
CA ALA A 32 -9.54 -5.48 -15.17
C ALA A 32 -8.33 -4.60 -14.85
N PHE A 33 -7.20 -5.19 -14.45
CA PHE A 33 -5.97 -4.46 -14.19
C PHE A 33 -5.42 -3.75 -15.44
N SER A 34 -5.43 -4.42 -16.61
CA SER A 34 -5.00 -3.81 -17.88
C SER A 34 -5.88 -2.65 -18.31
N VAL A 35 -7.20 -2.77 -18.20
CA VAL A 35 -8.13 -1.67 -18.50
C VAL A 35 -7.90 -0.49 -17.56
N ILE A 36 -7.79 -0.75 -16.26
CA ILE A 36 -7.55 0.30 -15.26
C ILE A 36 -6.21 1.01 -15.52
N THR A 37 -5.14 0.28 -15.79
CA THR A 37 -3.82 0.85 -16.05
C THR A 37 -3.75 1.57 -17.40
N PHE A 38 -4.52 1.16 -18.41
CA PHE A 38 -4.61 1.86 -19.68
C PHE A 38 -5.25 3.25 -19.54
N PHE A 39 -6.35 3.36 -18.79
CA PHE A 39 -7.03 4.65 -18.56
C PHE A 39 -6.40 5.48 -17.44
N LYS A 40 -5.78 4.84 -16.44
CA LYS A 40 -5.11 5.49 -15.31
C LYS A 40 -3.69 4.91 -15.17
N PRO A 41 -2.74 5.37 -16.00
CA PRO A 41 -1.37 4.84 -16.01
C PRO A 41 -0.67 5.01 -14.68
N TYR A 42 -1.05 6.00 -13.85
CA TYR A 42 -0.44 6.27 -12.55
C TYR A 42 -1.28 5.78 -11.35
N ILE A 43 -1.99 4.66 -11.48
CA ILE A 43 -2.77 4.05 -10.37
C ILE A 43 -1.95 3.88 -9.08
N TRP A 44 -0.64 3.63 -9.16
CA TRP A 44 0.21 3.53 -7.98
C TRP A 44 0.36 4.84 -7.19
N GLN A 45 0.01 5.99 -7.78
CA GLN A 45 -0.02 7.29 -7.10
C GLN A 45 -1.31 7.51 -6.31
N ILE A 46 -2.34 6.66 -6.49
CA ILE A 46 -3.58 6.72 -5.71
C ILE A 46 -3.32 6.32 -4.26
N ASN A 47 -2.28 5.52 -4.01
CA ASN A 47 -1.95 5.12 -2.66
C ASN A 47 -1.25 6.26 -1.93
N SER A 48 -1.94 6.87 -0.98
CA SER A 48 -1.32 7.71 0.05
C SER A 48 -0.66 6.86 1.15
N GLN A 49 -0.18 5.67 0.81
CA GLN A 49 0.34 4.64 1.73
C GLN A 49 1.43 5.17 2.68
N PHE A 50 2.14 6.23 2.27
CA PHE A 50 3.14 6.89 3.09
C PHE A 50 2.71 8.32 3.41
N ASN A 51 1.79 8.44 4.37
CA ASN A 51 1.45 9.71 4.95
C ASN A 51 2.67 10.29 5.69
N TRP A 52 2.97 11.58 5.47
CA TRP A 52 4.03 12.29 6.20
C TRP A 52 3.79 12.24 7.72
N HIS A 53 2.53 12.27 8.15
CA HIS A 53 2.14 12.13 9.55
C HIS A 53 2.55 10.79 10.14
N ASP A 54 2.31 9.70 9.42
CA ASP A 54 2.69 8.37 9.89
C ASP A 54 4.21 8.28 10.06
N ARG A 55 4.97 8.91 9.14
CA ARG A 55 6.43 9.02 9.27
C ARG A 55 6.84 9.88 10.47
N ALA A 56 6.18 11.00 10.70
CA ALA A 56 6.45 11.87 11.84
C ALA A 56 6.17 11.18 13.18
N PHE A 57 5.05 10.46 13.28
CA PHE A 57 4.66 9.69 14.47
C PHE A 57 5.57 8.48 14.69
N LEU A 58 5.96 7.76 13.63
CA LEU A 58 6.95 6.67 13.74
C LEU A 58 8.30 7.19 14.22
N HIS A 59 8.75 8.34 13.71
CA HIS A 59 9.97 8.99 14.17
C HIS A 59 9.87 9.38 15.65
N GLU A 60 8.76 10.00 16.06
CA GLU A 60 8.51 10.38 17.46
C GLU A 60 8.46 9.15 18.38
N GLN A 61 7.75 8.10 17.97
CA GLN A 61 7.66 6.82 18.68
C GLN A 61 9.03 6.16 18.85
N TYR A 62 9.88 6.19 17.82
CA TYR A 62 11.23 5.64 17.88
C TYR A 62 12.09 6.33 18.95
N HIS A 63 12.09 7.66 18.96
CA HIS A 63 12.86 8.43 19.96
C HIS A 63 12.27 8.28 21.36
N TRP A 64 10.96 8.19 21.48
CA TRP A 64 10.30 7.90 22.74
C TRP A 64 10.74 6.54 23.31
N LYS A 65 10.75 5.49 22.49
CA LYS A 65 11.24 4.15 22.90
C LYS A 65 12.69 4.19 23.37
N LYS A 66 13.57 4.90 22.65
CA LYS A 66 14.96 5.10 23.06
C LYS A 66 15.12 5.87 24.37
N ALA A 67 14.29 6.88 24.59
CA ALA A 67 14.30 7.63 25.85
C ALA A 67 13.83 6.74 27.01
N MET A 68 12.81 5.91 26.77
CA MET A 68 12.31 4.92 27.74
C MET A 68 13.36 3.88 28.10
N GLU A 69 14.11 3.35 27.12
CA GLU A 69 15.26 2.45 27.35
C GLU A 69 16.34 3.08 28.25
N LYS A 70 16.48 4.42 28.18
CA LYS A 70 17.45 5.19 28.97
C LYS A 70 16.86 5.76 30.27
N ASN A 71 15.60 5.47 30.60
CA ASN A 71 14.87 6.12 31.70
C ASN A 71 14.93 7.66 31.66
N GLN A 72 14.89 8.25 30.47
CA GLN A 72 14.88 9.69 30.27
C GLN A 72 13.47 10.18 29.94
N PRO A 73 13.06 11.36 30.45
CA PRO A 73 11.81 11.98 30.04
C PRO A 73 11.88 12.33 28.55
N TYR A 74 10.78 12.12 27.84
CA TYR A 74 10.63 12.47 26.43
C TYR A 74 9.49 13.47 26.27
N GLU A 75 9.78 14.59 25.62
CA GLU A 75 8.78 15.60 25.29
C GLU A 75 8.25 15.37 23.86
N PHE A 76 6.94 15.15 23.76
CA PHE A 76 6.25 15.02 22.48
C PHE A 76 6.17 16.39 21.79
N LYS A 77 6.79 16.48 20.61
CA LYS A 77 6.88 17.70 19.82
C LYS A 77 5.60 17.99 19.05
N TRP A 78 4.83 16.95 18.70
CA TRP A 78 3.55 17.13 18.01
C TRP A 78 2.57 18.02 18.80
N ASN A 79 2.54 17.86 20.13
CA ASN A 79 1.66 18.63 21.01
C ASN A 79 2.16 20.06 21.29
N GLN A 80 3.42 20.36 21.00
CA GLN A 80 4.00 21.69 21.13
C GLN A 80 3.71 22.57 19.90
N LEU A 81 3.23 21.99 18.80
CA LEU A 81 2.87 22.75 17.61
C LEU A 81 1.68 23.69 17.88
N PRO A 82 1.67 24.90 17.29
CA PRO A 82 0.54 25.80 17.34
C PRO A 82 -0.75 25.11 16.89
N ARG A 83 -1.83 25.34 17.64
CA ARG A 83 -3.13 24.74 17.37
C ARG A 83 -3.61 25.02 15.94
N GLU A 84 -3.37 26.21 15.42
CA GLU A 84 -3.72 26.61 14.06
C GLU A 84 -3.06 25.70 13.00
N ILE A 85 -1.79 25.37 13.19
CA ILE A 85 -1.06 24.47 12.28
C ILE A 85 -1.67 23.08 12.32
N ARG A 86 -1.94 22.57 13.52
CA ARG A 86 -2.54 21.25 13.71
C ARG A 86 -3.96 21.16 13.15
N ASP A 87 -4.79 22.19 13.38
CA ASP A 87 -6.18 22.23 12.93
C ASP A 87 -6.23 22.41 11.40
N SER A 88 -5.37 23.26 10.81
CA SER A 88 -5.22 23.40 9.36
C SER A 88 -4.77 22.09 8.69
N TYR A 89 -3.90 21.35 9.37
CA TYR A 89 -3.40 20.07 8.91
C TYR A 89 -4.51 19.00 8.87
N TYR A 90 -5.35 18.91 9.90
CA TYR A 90 -6.52 18.02 9.90
C TYR A 90 -7.62 18.47 8.93
N HIS A 91 -7.79 19.78 8.73
CA HIS A 91 -8.74 20.31 7.75
C HIS A 91 -8.37 19.95 6.31
N ASN A 92 -7.07 20.01 5.97
CA ASN A 92 -6.56 19.68 4.65
C ASN A 92 -6.29 18.17 4.47
N TRP A 93 -6.51 17.36 5.51
CA TRP A 93 -6.28 15.92 5.47
C TRP A 93 -6.97 15.22 4.28
N PRO A 94 -8.25 15.51 3.94
CA PRO A 94 -8.91 14.91 2.77
C PRO A 94 -8.29 15.31 1.43
N TYR A 95 -7.54 16.42 1.39
CA TYR A 95 -6.90 16.94 0.18
C TYR A 95 -5.51 16.33 -0.04
N TYR A 96 -4.78 16.06 1.05
CA TYR A 96 -3.48 15.39 1.02
C TYR A 96 -3.59 13.86 0.97
N PHE A 97 -4.71 13.32 1.43
CA PHE A 97 -5.01 11.89 1.52
C PHE A 97 -6.40 11.61 0.91
N PRO A 98 -6.54 11.67 -0.43
CA PRO A 98 -7.80 11.39 -1.14
C PRO A 98 -8.19 9.91 -1.13
#